data_AF-A0A838GHZ1-F1
#
_entry.id   AF-A0A838GHZ1-F1
#
_cell.length_a   1.000
_cell.length_b   1.000
_cell.length_c   1.000
_cell.angle_alpha   90.00
_cell.angle_beta   90.00
_cell.angle_gamma   90.00
#
_symmetry.space_group_name_H-M   'P 1'
#
loop_
_entity.id
_entity.type
_entity.pdbx_description
1 polymer ?
#
loop_
_entity_poly.entity_id
_entity_poly.type
_entity_poly.pdbx_seq_one_letter_code
_entity_poly.pdbx_strand_id
1 'polypeptide(L)'
;ARALSVQLRLFAPVLPFATEEVWSWWLDGSVHRATWPTVDELGDGADGDPRVLTAVALALRDIRKSKSEAKVSMKTDVAVATVSGPAAHVALVRVAGADLAAAGRVQHLSYAEQPAEAPAVSVQLEA
;
A
#
# COMPACT_ATOMS: atom_id res chain seq x y z
N ALA A 1 4.36 10.87 9.88
CA ALA A 1 5.19 10.21 10.92
C ALA A 1 4.39 9.48 12.03
N ARG A 2 3.05 9.61 12.08
CA ARG A 2 2.18 9.00 13.11
C ARG A 2 2.37 7.48 13.27
N ALA A 3 2.31 6.72 12.18
CA ALA A 3 2.42 5.26 12.22
C ALA A 3 3.75 4.76 12.84
N LEU A 4 4.87 5.45 12.57
CA LEU A 4 6.17 5.10 13.13
C LEU A 4 6.23 5.39 14.64
N SER A 5 5.74 6.56 15.10
CA SER A 5 5.68 6.88 16.53
C SER A 5 4.87 5.83 17.31
N VAL A 6 3.71 5.42 16.78
CA VAL A 6 2.86 4.40 17.41
C VAL A 6 3.58 3.06 17.47
N GLN A 7 4.19 2.60 16.37
CA GLN A 7 4.96 1.34 16.35
C GLN A 7 6.11 1.35 17.36
N LEU A 8 6.88 2.44 17.43
CA LEU A 8 7.99 2.54 18.39
C LEU A 8 7.50 2.44 19.83
N ARG A 9 6.40 3.11 20.19
CA ARG A 9 5.82 3.03 21.54
C ARG A 9 5.26 1.64 21.86
N LEU A 10 4.58 0.99 20.91
CA LEU A 10 4.07 -0.37 21.08
C LEU A 10 5.19 -1.39 21.29
N PHE A 11 6.32 -1.22 20.61
CA PHE A 11 7.48 -2.10 20.72
C PHE A 11 8.45 -1.72 21.85
N ALA A 12 8.36 -0.52 22.42
CA ALA A 12 9.28 -0.05 23.46
C ALA A 12 9.45 -1.01 24.66
N PRO A 13 8.40 -1.68 25.17
CA PRO A 13 8.55 -2.65 26.26
C PRO A 13 9.34 -3.92 25.90
N VAL A 14 9.47 -4.24 24.60
CA VAL A 14 10.08 -5.49 24.10
C VAL A 14 11.43 -5.24 23.44
N LEU A 15 11.59 -4.10 22.75
CA LEU A 15 12.79 -3.70 22.00
C LEU A 15 13.35 -2.36 22.52
N PRO A 16 13.76 -2.25 23.79
CA PRO A 16 13.94 -0.97 24.45
C PRO A 16 15.03 -0.09 23.85
N PHE A 17 16.17 -0.68 23.48
CA PHE A 17 17.28 0.08 22.90
C PHE A 17 17.02 0.48 21.45
N ALA A 18 16.48 -0.43 20.64
CA ALA A 18 16.21 -0.15 19.23
C ALA A 18 15.12 0.93 19.07
N THR A 19 14.08 0.88 19.90
CA THR A 19 13.01 1.88 19.86
C THR A 19 13.46 3.25 20.37
N GLU A 20 14.33 3.31 21.39
CA GLU A 20 14.93 4.56 21.88
C GLU A 20 15.85 5.19 20.83
N GLU A 21 16.71 4.40 20.19
CA GLU A 21 17.61 4.85 19.13
C GLU A 21 16.82 5.48 17.98
N VAL A 22 15.84 4.76 17.43
CA VAL A 22 15.02 5.28 16.32
C VAL A 22 14.21 6.50 16.75
N TRP A 23 13.72 6.57 17.99
CA TRP A 23 13.03 7.75 18.51
C TRP A 23 13.92 8.99 18.51
N SER A 24 15.16 8.85 19.00
CA SER A 24 16.13 9.95 19.14
C SER A 24 16.51 10.62 17.81
N TRP A 25 16.30 9.95 16.68
CA TRP A 25 16.60 10.50 15.35
C TRP A 25 15.63 11.59 14.91
N TRP A 26 14.41 11.63 15.46
CA TRP A 26 13.35 12.49 14.92
C TRP A 26 12.30 12.98 15.94
N LEU A 27 12.36 12.55 17.19
CA LEU A 27 11.53 13.04 18.28
C LEU A 27 12.39 13.38 19.51
N ASP A 28 11.97 14.43 20.21
CA ASP A 28 12.58 14.80 21.49
C ASP A 28 12.17 13.83 22.61
N GLY A 29 13.00 13.78 23.66
CA GLY A 29 12.74 12.95 24.82
C GLY A 29 13.07 11.48 24.60
N SER A 30 12.33 10.59 25.27
CA SER A 30 12.55 9.14 25.25
C SER A 30 11.24 8.43 24.98
N VAL A 31 11.27 7.37 24.16
CA VAL A 31 10.10 6.54 23.88
C VAL A 31 9.57 5.90 25.17
N HIS A 32 10.45 5.58 26.12
CA HIS A 32 10.12 4.98 27.42
C HIS A 32 9.38 5.93 28.36
N ARG A 33 9.40 7.23 28.08
CA ARG A 33 8.66 8.26 28.83
C ARG A 33 7.44 8.79 28.07
N ALA A 34 7.22 8.34 26.84
CA ALA A 34 6.10 8.77 26.03
C ALA A 34 4.79 8.08 26.47
N THR A 35 3.67 8.77 26.32
CA THR A 35 2.34 8.21 26.63
C THR A 35 2.04 7.02 25.73
N TRP A 36 1.48 5.96 26.31
CA TRP A 36 1.04 4.79 25.56
C TRP A 36 0.05 5.18 24.45
N PRO A 37 0.16 4.64 23.22
CA PRO A 37 -0.69 5.02 22.12
C PRO A 37 -2.16 4.61 22.34
N THR A 38 -3.08 5.49 21.94
CA THR A 38 -4.53 5.21 21.93
C THR A 38 -5.09 5.14 20.50
N VAL A 39 -6.28 4.54 20.35
CA VAL A 39 -6.96 4.44 19.04
C VAL A 39 -7.32 5.82 18.49
N ASP A 40 -7.65 6.78 19.36
CA ASP A 40 -8.00 8.15 18.98
C ASP A 40 -6.86 8.85 18.20
N GLU A 41 -5.61 8.45 18.43
CA GLU A 41 -4.47 8.98 17.69
C GLU A 41 -4.55 8.66 16.19
N LEU A 42 -5.26 7.61 15.77
CA LEU A 42 -5.42 7.25 14.35
C LEU A 42 -6.23 8.30 13.58
N GLY A 43 -7.12 9.04 14.24
CA GLY A 43 -8.03 10.01 13.61
C GLY A 43 -8.84 9.39 12.48
N ASP A 44 -9.02 10.13 11.38
CA ASP A 44 -9.79 9.71 10.20
C ASP A 44 -9.30 8.39 9.57
N GLY A 45 -8.06 7.97 9.86
CA GLY A 45 -7.52 6.69 9.40
C GLY A 45 -8.14 5.46 10.06
N ALA A 46 -8.85 5.63 11.19
CA ALA A 46 -9.53 4.54 11.88
C ALA A 46 -10.72 3.97 11.08
N ASP A 47 -11.35 4.80 10.25
CA ASP A 47 -12.59 4.45 9.53
C ASP A 47 -12.34 4.03 8.06
N GLY A 48 -11.08 3.81 7.68
CA GLY A 48 -10.72 3.37 6.34
C GLY A 48 -11.24 1.96 6.03
N ASP A 49 -11.70 1.73 4.79
CA ASP A 49 -12.14 0.40 4.35
C ASP A 49 -10.94 -0.54 4.16
N PRO A 50 -10.75 -1.57 5.01
CA PRO A 50 -9.59 -2.46 4.94
C PRO A 50 -9.54 -3.28 3.64
N ARG A 51 -10.65 -3.39 2.91
CA ARG A 51 -10.71 -4.12 1.63
C ARG A 51 -9.90 -3.44 0.53
N VAL A 52 -9.66 -2.13 0.65
CA VAL A 52 -8.84 -1.36 -0.31
C VAL A 52 -7.44 -1.95 -0.37
N LEU A 53 -6.80 -2.20 0.79
CA LEU A 53 -5.45 -2.75 0.85
C LEU A 53 -5.36 -4.10 0.14
N THR A 54 -6.29 -5.01 0.42
CA THR A 54 -6.32 -6.33 -0.22
C THR A 54 -6.54 -6.23 -1.72
N ALA A 55 -7.50 -5.42 -2.18
CA ALA A 55 -7.79 -5.26 -3.61
C ALA A 55 -6.58 -4.71 -4.37
N VAL A 56 -5.93 -3.68 -3.84
CA VAL A 56 -4.76 -3.04 -4.45
C VAL A 56 -3.54 -3.97 -4.42
N ALA A 57 -3.33 -4.72 -3.34
CA ALA A 57 -2.25 -5.70 -3.25
C ALA A 57 -2.38 -6.81 -4.30
N LEU A 58 -3.60 -7.27 -4.57
CA LEU A 58 -3.87 -8.25 -5.64
C LEU A 58 -3.56 -7.65 -7.02
N ALA A 59 -4.02 -6.43 -7.30
CA ALA A 59 -3.72 -5.76 -8.57
C ALA A 59 -2.21 -5.55 -8.78
N LEU A 60 -1.48 -5.10 -7.74
CA LEU A 60 -0.04 -4.90 -7.79
C LEU A 60 0.73 -6.22 -7.99
N ARG A 61 0.26 -7.31 -7.36
CA ARG A 61 0.82 -8.64 -7.57
C ARG A 61 0.68 -9.04 -9.03
N ASP A 62 -0.47 -8.84 -9.65
CA ASP A 62 -0.71 -9.21 -11.03
C ASP A 62 0.15 -8.37 -12.01
N ILE A 63 0.36 -7.08 -11.71
CA ILE A 63 1.33 -6.24 -12.44
C ILE A 63 2.75 -6.80 -12.36
N ARG A 64 3.22 -7.13 -11.16
CA ARG A 64 4.56 -7.71 -10.94
C ARG A 64 4.71 -9.09 -11.58
N LYS A 65 3.63 -9.88 -11.60
CA LYS A 65 3.58 -11.17 -12.27
C LYS A 65 3.79 -11.00 -13.78
N SER A 66 3.07 -10.09 -14.41
CA SER A 66 3.24 -9.80 -15.85
C SER A 66 4.67 -9.40 -16.21
N LYS A 67 5.32 -8.54 -15.40
CA LYS A 67 6.75 -8.19 -15.59
C LYS A 67 7.66 -9.41 -15.47
N SER A 68 7.42 -10.25 -14.47
CA SER A 68 8.20 -11.47 -14.24
C SER A 68 8.07 -12.46 -15.40
N GLU A 69 6.84 -12.64 -15.91
CA GLU A 69 6.54 -13.53 -17.05
C GLU A 69 7.18 -13.03 -18.35
N ALA A 70 7.23 -11.71 -18.55
CA ALA A 70 7.97 -11.08 -19.64
C ALA A 70 9.50 -11.06 -19.43
N LYS A 71 9.99 -11.54 -18.27
CA LYS A 71 11.40 -11.54 -17.87
C LYS A 71 12.07 -10.16 -17.90
N VAL A 72 11.29 -9.12 -17.62
CA VAL A 72 11.80 -7.75 -17.54
C VAL A 72 12.10 -7.35 -16.09
N SER A 73 12.83 -6.25 -15.92
CA SER A 73 13.13 -5.69 -14.61
C SER A 73 11.84 -5.27 -13.90
N MET A 74 11.78 -5.41 -12.56
CA MET A 74 10.70 -4.80 -11.78
C MET A 74 10.65 -3.27 -11.93
N LYS A 75 11.77 -2.66 -12.34
CA LYS A 75 11.90 -1.23 -12.65
C LYS A 75 11.40 -0.86 -14.06
N THR A 76 11.06 -1.81 -14.92
CA THR A 76 10.53 -1.51 -16.26
C THR A 76 9.19 -0.78 -16.12
N ASP A 77 9.00 0.28 -16.88
CA ASP A 77 7.76 1.04 -16.89
C ASP A 77 6.64 0.27 -17.61
N VAL A 78 5.42 0.44 -17.11
CA VAL A 78 4.20 -0.13 -17.67
C VAL A 78 3.48 0.99 -18.39
N ALA A 79 3.37 0.90 -19.71
CA ALA A 79 2.68 1.90 -20.51
C ALA A 79 1.20 1.98 -20.11
N VAL A 80 0.53 0.81 -20.05
CA VAL A 80 -0.89 0.72 -19.69
C VAL A 80 -1.14 -0.47 -18.77
N ALA A 81 -1.89 -0.26 -17.70
CA ALA A 81 -2.51 -1.34 -16.93
C ALA A 81 -4.01 -1.12 -16.84
N THR A 82 -4.80 -2.17 -17.02
CA THR A 82 -6.26 -2.12 -16.90
C THR A 82 -6.69 -3.06 -15.80
N VAL A 83 -7.30 -2.51 -14.75
CA VAL A 83 -7.91 -3.29 -13.67
C VAL A 83 -9.35 -3.59 -14.07
N SER A 84 -9.70 -4.87 -14.16
CA SER A 84 -11.04 -5.30 -14.51
C SER A 84 -11.66 -6.24 -13.49
N GLY A 85 -12.99 -6.29 -13.45
CA GLY A 85 -13.75 -7.15 -12.55
C GLY A 85 -15.05 -6.50 -12.06
N PRO A 86 -15.66 -7.02 -10.97
CA PRO A 86 -16.91 -6.51 -10.45
C PRO A 86 -16.78 -5.06 -10.00
N ALA A 87 -17.83 -4.25 -10.20
CA ALA A 87 -17.82 -2.81 -9.91
C ALA A 87 -17.33 -2.48 -8.48
N ALA A 88 -17.75 -3.28 -7.49
CA ALA A 88 -17.29 -3.12 -6.11
C ALA A 88 -15.77 -3.29 -5.94
N HIS A 89 -15.15 -4.22 -6.67
CA HIS A 89 -13.70 -4.41 -6.62
C HIS A 89 -12.96 -3.28 -7.35
N VAL A 90 -13.44 -2.93 -8.55
CA VAL A 90 -12.87 -1.81 -9.33
C VAL A 90 -12.92 -0.51 -8.53
N ALA A 91 -14.02 -0.26 -7.82
CA ALA A 91 -14.16 0.89 -6.94
C ALA A 91 -13.11 0.90 -5.81
N LEU A 92 -12.87 -0.24 -5.15
CA LEU A 92 -11.84 -0.36 -4.12
C LEU A 92 -10.43 -0.06 -4.64
N VAL A 93 -10.06 -0.60 -5.80
CA VAL A 93 -8.73 -0.35 -6.38
C VAL A 93 -8.59 1.12 -6.80
N ARG A 94 -9.66 1.72 -7.33
CA ARG A 94 -9.68 3.12 -7.76
C ARG A 94 -9.36 4.09 -6.61
N VAL A 95 -9.80 3.79 -5.38
CA VAL A 95 -9.51 4.62 -4.19
C VAL A 95 -8.00 4.85 -4.01
N ALA A 96 -7.17 3.84 -4.26
CA ALA A 96 -5.71 3.93 -4.14
C ALA A 96 -4.99 3.81 -5.50
N GLY A 97 -5.65 4.22 -6.59
CA GLY A 97 -5.13 4.09 -7.94
C GLY A 97 -3.79 4.81 -8.17
N ALA A 98 -3.59 5.97 -7.53
CA ALA A 98 -2.34 6.71 -7.60
C ALA A 98 -1.17 5.93 -6.98
N ASP A 99 -1.38 5.34 -5.80
CA ASP A 99 -0.37 4.51 -5.12
C ASP A 99 -0.08 3.24 -5.91
N LEU A 100 -1.12 2.61 -6.47
CA LEU A 100 -0.95 1.44 -7.34
C LEU A 100 -0.11 1.78 -8.58
N ALA A 101 -0.42 2.89 -9.25
CA ALA A 101 0.32 3.34 -10.42
C ALA A 101 1.79 3.64 -10.07
N ALA A 102 2.04 4.35 -8.97
CA ALA A 102 3.39 4.64 -8.50
C ALA A 102 4.17 3.35 -8.15
N ALA A 103 3.57 2.45 -7.37
CA ALA A 103 4.20 1.20 -6.94
C ALA A 103 4.43 0.21 -8.10
N GLY A 104 3.53 0.22 -9.09
CA GLY A 104 3.60 -0.60 -10.29
C GLY A 104 4.42 0.01 -11.42
N ARG A 105 4.82 1.29 -11.31
CA ARG A 105 5.40 2.11 -12.38
C ARG A 105 4.52 2.14 -13.63
N VAL A 106 3.24 2.44 -13.45
CA VAL A 106 2.23 2.49 -14.51
C VAL A 106 2.03 3.93 -14.96
N GLN A 107 2.21 4.19 -16.25
CA GLN A 107 1.97 5.50 -16.85
C GLN A 107 0.46 5.78 -16.99
N HIS A 108 -0.29 4.80 -17.52
CA HIS A 108 -1.74 4.90 -17.67
C HIS A 108 -2.47 3.73 -16.99
N LEU A 109 -3.13 4.04 -15.86
CA LEU A 109 -3.99 3.10 -15.16
C LEU A 109 -5.46 3.32 -15.56
N SER A 110 -6.08 2.31 -16.15
CA SER A 110 -7.50 2.33 -16.54
C SER A 110 -8.29 1.23 -15.84
N TYR A 111 -9.61 1.30 -15.96
CA TYR A 111 -10.53 0.46 -15.20
C TYR A 111 -11.69 0.00 -16.08
N ALA A 112 -12.04 -1.27 -16.00
CA ALA A 112 -13.15 -1.85 -16.75
C ALA A 112 -14.06 -2.69 -15.84
N GLU A 113 -15.33 -2.33 -15.74
CA GLU A 113 -16.29 -3.11 -14.97
C GLU A 113 -16.80 -4.31 -15.79
N GLN A 114 -16.72 -5.49 -15.21
CA GLN A 114 -17.15 -6.75 -15.83
C GLN A 114 -18.03 -7.53 -14.84
N PRO A 115 -19.30 -7.81 -15.17
CA PRO A 115 -20.18 -8.62 -14.33
C PRO A 115 -19.67 -10.06 -14.23
N ALA A 116 -19.64 -10.61 -13.01
CA ALA A 116 -19.38 -12.02 -12.71
C ALA A 116 -17.99 -12.59 -13.07
N GLU A 117 -17.06 -11.79 -13.57
CA GLU A 117 -15.67 -12.22 -13.81
C GLU A 117 -14.81 -12.00 -12.56
N ALA A 118 -13.82 -12.87 -12.34
CA ALA A 118 -12.85 -12.67 -11.27
C ALA A 118 -12.03 -11.40 -11.55
N PRO A 119 -11.62 -10.65 -10.51
CA PRO A 119 -10.80 -9.48 -10.70
C PRO A 119 -9.47 -9.86 -11.37
N ALA A 120 -9.09 -9.10 -12.40
CA ALA A 120 -7.90 -9.33 -13.21
C ALA A 120 -7.22 -8.01 -13.57
N VAL A 121 -5.92 -8.08 -13.86
CA VAL A 121 -5.17 -6.94 -14.39
C VAL A 121 -4.48 -7.32 -15.69
N SER A 122 -4.81 -6.62 -16.77
CA SER A 122 -4.08 -6.72 -18.04
C SER A 122 -3.00 -5.64 -18.10
N VAL A 123 -1.80 -5.99 -18.53
CA VAL A 123 -0.62 -5.12 -18.49
C VAL A 123 0.05 -5.07 -19.86
N GLN A 124 0.36 -3.85 -20.31
CA GLN A 124 1.16 -3.57 -21.50
C GLN A 124 2.46 -2.91 -21.07
N LEU A 125 3.58 -3.59 -21.34
CA LEU A 125 4.91 -3.08 -21.04
C LEU A 125 5.37 -2.09 -22.10
N GLU A 126 6.20 -1.14 -21.70
CA GLU A 126 6.94 -0.31 -22.64
C GLU A 126 8.04 -1.16 -23.31
N ALA A 127 8.27 -0.96 -24.61
CA ALA A 127 9.22 -1.72 -25.42
C ALA A 127 10.68 -1.40 -25.08
#